data_AF-A0A9W7L4D0-F1
#
_entry.id   AF-A0A9W7L4D0-F1
#
_cell.length_a   1.000
_cell.length_b   1.000
_cell.length_c   1.000
_cell.angle_alpha   90.00
_cell.angle_beta   90.00
_cell.angle_gamma   90.00
#
_symmetry.space_group_name_H-M   'P 1'
#
loop_
_entity.id
_entity.type
_entity.pdbx_description
1 polymer ?
#
loop_
_entity_poly.entity_id
_entity_poly.type
_entity_poly.pdbx_seq_one_letter_code
_entity_poly.pdbx_strand_id
1 'polypeptide(L)'
;MDWSAREVYNDVFKSMNEARGSFCKGGKFELLENDYVLSLTGESGFLKFGGNAQAITSLGFLHHTSFLYDWDDVNMSHLTVPKKRPDYRGDRGHGGFLVKMREVWGKGCDELFYDTLERRVRDAFDVEEKIEYDDVMEIVFEGTGGQERWEEWCRGKPGSWGRLGARTRWVEDERRELK
;
A
#
# COMPACT_ATOMS: atom_id res chain seq x y z
N MET A 1 -0.70 -8.86 1.19
CA MET A 1 -0.47 -7.94 2.31
C MET A 1 0.86 -8.17 3.02
N ASP A 2 1.19 -9.40 3.42
CA ASP A 2 2.43 -9.66 4.15
C ASP A 2 3.69 -9.26 3.35
N TRP A 3 3.72 -9.56 2.05
CA TRP A 3 4.81 -9.18 1.16
C TRP A 3 5.04 -7.65 1.11
N SER A 4 3.99 -6.85 0.95
CA SER A 4 4.13 -5.38 0.85
C SER A 4 4.56 -4.77 2.16
N ALA A 5 4.09 -5.33 3.29
CA ALA A 5 4.54 -4.91 4.60
C ALA A 5 6.02 -5.24 4.82
N ARG A 6 6.45 -6.48 4.56
CA ARG A 6 7.80 -6.95 4.88
C ARG A 6 8.86 -6.46 3.92
N GLU A 7 8.60 -6.59 2.62
CA GLU A 7 9.61 -6.39 1.57
C GLU A 7 9.70 -4.93 1.11
N VAL A 8 8.66 -4.12 1.36
CA VAL A 8 8.62 -2.72 0.92
C VAL A 8 8.49 -1.77 2.11
N TYR A 9 7.34 -1.77 2.77
CA TYR A 9 7.01 -0.68 3.70
C TYR A 9 7.80 -0.71 5.01
N ASN A 10 8.19 -1.87 5.51
CA ASN A 10 8.97 -1.98 6.75
C ASN A 10 10.26 -1.16 6.67
N ASP A 11 11.01 -1.32 5.58
CA ASP A 11 12.28 -0.63 5.41
C ASP A 11 12.09 0.85 5.03
N VAL A 12 10.98 1.20 4.39
CA VAL A 12 10.58 2.60 4.20
C VAL A 12 10.40 3.29 5.55
N PHE A 13 9.57 2.74 6.44
CA PHE A 13 9.27 3.39 7.72
C PHE A 13 10.43 3.35 8.72
N LYS A 14 11.31 2.33 8.65
CA LYS A 14 12.59 2.36 9.37
C LYS A 14 13.46 3.53 8.91
N SER A 15 13.65 3.69 7.60
CA SER A 15 14.45 4.79 7.06
C SER A 15 13.84 6.16 7.36
N MET A 16 12.51 6.28 7.41
CA MET A 16 11.86 7.52 7.86
C MET A 16 12.15 7.83 9.33
N ASN A 17 12.11 6.82 10.21
CA ASN A 17 12.47 6.98 11.63
C ASN A 17 13.94 7.40 11.77
N GLU A 18 14.85 6.78 11.03
CA GLU A 18 16.28 7.10 11.04
C GLU A 18 16.55 8.54 10.55
N ALA A 19 15.91 8.93 9.44
CA ALA A 19 16.09 10.25 8.85
C ALA A 19 15.58 11.38 9.76
N ARG A 20 14.53 11.13 10.55
CA ARG A 20 13.98 12.12 11.49
C ARG A 20 14.62 12.06 12.88
N GLY A 21 15.19 10.93 13.28
CA GLY A 21 15.80 10.76 14.60
C GLY A 21 14.88 11.23 15.73
N SER A 22 15.42 11.99 16.68
CA SER A 22 14.66 12.56 17.81
C SER A 22 13.82 13.80 17.47
N PHE A 23 13.81 14.28 16.23
CA PHE A 23 13.01 15.44 15.82
C PHE A 23 11.52 15.13 15.64
N CYS A 24 11.14 13.85 15.69
CA CYS A 24 9.76 13.40 15.56
C CYS A 24 9.45 12.33 16.61
N LYS A 25 8.18 11.95 16.75
CA LYS A 25 7.79 10.87 17.66
C LYS A 25 8.44 9.55 17.24
N GLY A 26 8.47 9.30 15.92
CA GLY A 26 8.83 8.00 15.34
C GLY A 26 7.83 6.92 15.72
N GLY A 27 7.79 5.83 14.96
CA GLY A 27 6.86 4.73 15.24
C GLY A 27 7.31 3.41 14.66
N LYS A 28 7.10 2.32 15.40
CA LYS A 28 7.39 0.98 14.90
C LYS A 28 6.24 0.54 13.97
N PHE A 29 6.55 0.38 12.69
CA PHE A 29 5.63 -0.12 11.67
C PHE A 29 5.34 -1.61 11.86
N GLU A 30 4.06 -1.98 11.82
CA GLU A 30 3.59 -3.35 11.91
C GLU A 30 2.38 -3.58 10.99
N LEU A 31 2.23 -4.81 10.48
CA LEU A 31 1.03 -5.26 9.78
C LEU A 31 0.15 -6.04 10.76
N LEU A 32 -1.05 -5.53 11.01
CA LEU A 32 -2.07 -6.23 11.80
C LEU A 32 -3.29 -6.50 10.91
N GLU A 33 -3.61 -7.77 10.71
CA GLU A 33 -4.63 -8.22 9.75
C GLU A 33 -4.36 -7.65 8.34
N ASN A 34 -5.10 -6.62 7.92
CA ASN A 34 -4.93 -5.94 6.63
C ASN A 34 -4.57 -4.45 6.79
N ASP A 35 -4.25 -4.03 8.01
CA ASP A 35 -4.02 -2.65 8.37
C ASP A 35 -2.54 -2.40 8.67
N TYR A 36 -2.06 -1.26 8.18
CA TYR A 36 -0.76 -0.75 8.56
C TYR A 36 -0.90 0.08 9.82
N VAL A 37 -0.18 -0.33 10.85
CA VAL A 37 -0.27 0.26 12.18
C VAL A 37 1.09 0.69 12.70
N LEU A 38 1.06 1.58 13.68
CA LEU A 38 2.22 2.03 14.43
C LEU A 38 2.05 1.70 15.91
N SER A 39 3.13 1.21 16.49
CA SER A 39 3.36 1.23 17.94
C SER A 39 4.22 2.45 18.26
N LEU A 40 3.70 3.40 19.03
CA LEU A 40 4.42 4.61 19.44
C LEU A 40 4.94 4.44 20.88
N THR A 41 6.16 4.90 21.13
CA THR A 41 6.76 4.84 22.47
C THR A 41 5.93 5.68 23.45
N GLY A 42 5.48 5.04 24.54
CA GLY A 42 4.68 5.72 25.57
C GLY A 42 3.17 5.75 25.30
N GLU A 43 2.70 5.24 24.15
CA GLU A 43 1.28 5.08 23.87
C GLU A 43 0.89 3.59 23.96
N SER A 44 -0.27 3.29 24.57
CA SER A 44 -0.75 1.91 24.69
C SER A 44 -1.56 1.50 23.46
N GLY A 45 -1.10 0.46 22.77
CA GLY A 45 -1.81 -0.16 21.66
C GLY A 45 -1.36 0.33 20.29
N PHE A 46 -2.02 -0.20 19.26
CA PHE A 46 -1.70 0.08 17.86
C PHE A 46 -2.57 1.21 17.31
N LEU A 47 -1.95 2.13 16.57
CA LEU A 47 -2.63 3.19 15.82
C LEU A 47 -2.56 2.89 14.33
N LYS A 48 -3.71 2.81 13.68
CA LYS A 48 -3.81 2.59 12.24
C LYS A 48 -3.49 3.88 11.50
N PHE A 49 -2.63 3.78 10.49
CA PHE A 49 -2.27 4.91 9.64
C PHE A 49 -2.28 4.56 8.15
N GLY A 50 -2.49 3.29 7.82
CA GLY A 50 -2.70 2.86 6.45
C GLY A 50 -3.65 1.67 6.36
N GLY A 51 -4.23 1.49 5.20
CA GLY A 51 -5.10 0.35 4.89
C GLY A 51 -4.88 -0.12 3.47
N ASN A 52 -5.11 -1.41 3.26
CA ASN A 52 -4.74 -2.06 2.02
C ASN A 52 -5.91 -2.89 1.47
N ALA A 53 -6.01 -2.95 0.15
CA ALA A 53 -6.94 -3.80 -0.57
C ALA A 53 -6.20 -4.51 -1.71
N GLN A 54 -6.55 -5.78 -1.96
CA GLN A 54 -5.92 -6.58 -2.99
C GLN A 54 -6.98 -7.24 -3.87
N ALA A 55 -6.77 -7.19 -5.18
CA ALA A 55 -7.52 -7.96 -6.17
C ALA A 55 -6.56 -8.93 -6.87
N ILE A 56 -6.99 -10.18 -7.10
CA ILE A 56 -6.19 -11.20 -7.78
C ILE A 56 -7.03 -11.76 -8.94
N THR A 57 -6.42 -11.86 -10.10
CA THR A 57 -6.99 -12.45 -11.31
C THR A 57 -6.05 -13.52 -11.85
N SER A 58 -6.47 -14.23 -12.91
CA SER A 58 -5.61 -15.20 -13.60
C SER A 58 -4.40 -14.56 -14.30
N LEU A 59 -4.42 -13.25 -14.54
CA LEU A 59 -3.37 -12.52 -15.26
C LEU A 59 -2.42 -11.76 -14.33
N GLY A 60 -2.78 -11.59 -13.06
CA GLY A 60 -1.99 -10.81 -12.12
C GLY A 60 -2.77 -10.36 -10.90
N PHE A 61 -2.14 -9.50 -10.09
CA PHE A 61 -2.74 -8.93 -8.89
C PHE A 61 -2.55 -7.41 -8.84
N LEU A 62 -3.52 -6.73 -8.24
CA LEU A 62 -3.45 -5.31 -7.90
C LEU A 62 -3.41 -5.19 -6.39
N HIS A 63 -2.39 -4.51 -5.87
CA HIS A 63 -2.27 -4.15 -4.46
C HIS A 63 -2.40 -2.64 -4.32
N HIS A 64 -3.47 -2.19 -3.71
CA HIS A 64 -3.75 -0.76 -3.49
C HIS A 64 -3.64 -0.46 -1.99
N THR A 65 -2.88 0.57 -1.65
CA THR A 65 -2.71 1.05 -0.27
C THR A 65 -3.08 2.53 -0.20
N SER A 66 -3.73 2.92 0.89
CA SER A 66 -3.92 4.33 1.26
C SER A 66 -3.23 4.60 2.59
N PHE A 67 -2.50 5.70 2.68
CA PHE A 67 -1.90 6.20 3.92
C PHE A 67 -2.59 7.48 4.39
N LEU A 68 -2.73 7.62 5.70
CA LEU A 68 -3.40 8.73 6.34
C LEU A 68 -2.39 9.83 6.66
N TYR A 69 -2.18 10.72 5.69
CA TYR A 69 -1.13 11.75 5.78
C TYR A 69 -1.42 12.82 6.84
N ASP A 70 -2.38 13.70 6.56
CA ASP A 70 -2.74 14.85 7.38
C ASP A 70 -4.21 15.27 7.15
N TRP A 71 -5.15 14.45 7.60
CA TRP A 71 -6.57 14.69 7.36
C TRP A 71 -7.12 15.83 8.25
N ASP A 72 -8.26 16.37 7.84
CA ASP A 72 -9.08 17.29 8.65
C ASP A 72 -10.01 16.50 9.59
N ASP A 73 -9.93 16.76 10.89
CA ASP A 73 -10.72 16.07 11.90
C ASP A 73 -12.23 16.35 11.76
N VAL A 74 -12.61 17.49 11.19
CA VAL A 74 -14.01 17.78 10.85
C VAL A 74 -14.53 16.78 9.84
N ASN A 75 -13.76 16.48 8.80
CA ASN A 75 -14.16 15.51 7.77
C ASN A 75 -14.25 14.08 8.33
N MET A 76 -13.39 13.73 9.28
CA MET A 76 -13.44 12.42 9.94
C MET A 76 -14.71 12.21 10.77
N SER A 77 -15.36 13.28 11.23
CA SER A 77 -16.63 13.19 11.95
C SER A 77 -17.77 12.63 11.11
N HIS A 78 -17.66 12.69 9.77
CA HIS A 78 -18.65 12.12 8.86
C HIS A 78 -18.60 10.59 8.77
N LEU A 79 -17.51 9.96 9.21
CA LEU A 79 -17.35 8.52 9.14
C LEU A 79 -17.99 7.84 10.35
N THR A 80 -18.86 6.86 10.10
CA THR A 80 -19.40 6.02 11.18
C THR A 80 -18.37 4.99 11.65
N VAL A 81 -18.46 4.55 12.91
CA VAL A 81 -17.72 3.37 13.37
C VAL A 81 -18.37 2.11 12.76
N PRO A 82 -17.65 1.30 11.97
CA PRO A 82 -18.21 0.12 11.34
C PRO A 82 -18.55 -0.95 12.38
N LYS A 83 -19.67 -1.67 12.14
CA LYS A 83 -20.10 -2.79 12.99
C LYS A 83 -19.07 -3.93 13.02
N LYS A 84 -18.48 -4.23 11.87
CA LYS A 84 -17.35 -5.16 11.76
C LYS A 84 -16.05 -4.35 11.85
N ARG A 85 -15.25 -4.65 12.86
CA ARG A 85 -13.97 -3.99 13.14
C ARG A 85 -12.97 -5.02 13.64
N PRO A 86 -11.66 -4.80 13.45
CA PRO A 86 -10.65 -5.70 13.97
C PRO A 86 -10.62 -5.65 15.50
N ASP A 87 -10.30 -6.76 16.14
CA ASP A 87 -10.39 -6.90 17.60
C ASP A 87 -9.51 -5.89 18.33
N TYR A 88 -8.32 -5.60 17.78
CA TYR A 88 -7.38 -4.64 18.37
C TYR A 88 -7.86 -3.18 18.30
N ARG A 89 -8.90 -2.86 17.52
CA ARG A 89 -9.56 -1.54 17.60
C ARG A 89 -10.30 -1.39 18.92
N GLY A 90 -10.92 -2.46 19.41
CA GLY A 90 -11.86 -2.40 20.54
C GLY A 90 -12.96 -1.36 20.30
N ASP A 91 -13.30 -0.60 21.34
CA ASP A 91 -14.31 0.47 21.31
C ASP A 91 -13.78 1.84 20.91
N ARG A 92 -12.53 1.92 20.44
CA ARG A 92 -11.90 3.20 20.08
C ARG A 92 -12.61 3.86 18.89
N GLY A 93 -13.01 5.12 19.10
CA GLY A 93 -13.42 6.02 18.03
C GLY A 93 -12.25 6.37 17.11
N HIS A 94 -12.50 7.08 16.02
CA HIS A 94 -11.47 7.37 15.00
C HIS A 94 -10.24 8.07 15.58
N GLY A 95 -10.42 9.10 16.41
CA GLY A 95 -9.30 9.85 17.00
C GLY A 95 -8.45 9.07 18.01
N GLY A 96 -8.94 7.95 18.55
CA GLY A 96 -8.16 7.07 19.43
C GLY A 96 -7.58 5.85 18.71
N PHE A 97 -7.97 5.63 17.44
CA PHE A 97 -7.60 4.45 16.66
C PHE A 97 -6.70 4.79 15.47
N LEU A 98 -6.88 5.96 14.87
CA LEU A 98 -6.13 6.41 13.71
C LEU A 98 -5.02 7.38 14.13
N VAL A 99 -3.94 7.45 13.36
CA VAL A 99 -2.89 8.47 13.52
C VAL A 99 -2.44 9.05 12.19
N LYS A 100 -2.20 10.38 12.17
CA LYS A 100 -1.69 11.10 11.00
C LYS A 100 -0.20 10.83 10.86
N MET A 101 0.27 10.54 9.65
CA MET A 101 1.71 10.47 9.39
C MET A 101 2.42 11.77 9.79
N ARG A 102 1.77 12.92 9.59
CA ARG A 102 2.31 14.23 9.96
C ARG A 102 2.54 14.38 11.48
N GLU A 103 1.71 13.76 12.31
CA GLU A 103 1.88 13.78 13.77
C GLU A 103 3.06 12.92 14.24
N VAL A 104 3.40 11.88 13.47
CA VAL A 104 4.47 10.93 13.81
C VAL A 104 5.82 11.41 13.30
N TRP A 105 5.90 11.84 12.03
CA TRP A 105 7.14 12.19 11.33
C TRP A 105 7.32 13.69 11.04
N GLY A 106 6.34 14.52 11.42
CA GLY A 106 6.42 15.98 11.28
C GLY A 106 6.16 16.51 9.87
N LYS A 107 6.38 17.82 9.67
CA LYS A 107 6.19 18.49 8.38
C LYS A 107 7.15 17.94 7.31
N GLY A 108 6.65 17.76 6.09
CA GLY A 108 7.41 17.23 4.95
C GLY A 108 7.62 15.71 5.03
N CYS A 109 6.77 14.99 5.76
CA CYS A 109 6.88 13.53 5.86
C CYS A 109 6.29 12.80 4.65
N ASP A 110 5.47 13.47 3.84
CA ASP A 110 5.02 13.05 2.52
C ASP A 110 6.18 12.98 1.54
N GLU A 111 6.93 14.07 1.37
CA GLU A 111 8.10 14.12 0.51
C GLU A 111 9.11 13.06 0.93
N LEU A 112 9.43 13.00 2.23
CA LEU A 112 10.32 11.98 2.79
C LEU A 112 9.81 10.55 2.55
N PHE A 113 8.49 10.32 2.65
CA PHE A 113 7.88 9.03 2.38
C PHE A 113 8.03 8.65 0.91
N TYR A 114 7.69 9.55 -0.02
CA TYR A 114 7.81 9.31 -1.45
C TYR A 114 9.25 9.05 -1.87
N ASP A 115 10.19 9.90 -1.46
CA ASP A 115 11.62 9.73 -1.76
C ASP A 115 12.15 8.40 -1.24
N THR A 116 11.68 7.99 -0.06
CA THR A 116 12.10 6.73 0.55
C THR A 116 11.47 5.53 -0.12
N LEU A 117 10.18 5.61 -0.44
CA LEU A 117 9.49 4.56 -1.18
C LEU A 117 10.10 4.36 -2.56
N GLU A 118 10.32 5.43 -3.32
CA GLU A 118 10.92 5.37 -4.65
C GLU A 118 12.29 4.69 -4.59
N ARG A 119 13.15 5.12 -3.66
CA ARG A 119 14.47 4.51 -3.48
C ARG A 119 14.37 3.02 -3.16
N ARG A 120 13.49 2.62 -2.24
CA ARG A 120 13.30 1.20 -1.88
C ARG A 120 12.74 0.37 -3.03
N VAL A 121 11.84 0.94 -3.82
CA VAL A 121 11.33 0.27 -5.03
C VAL A 121 12.45 0.11 -6.06
N ARG A 122 13.31 1.12 -6.26
CA ARG A 122 14.49 1.01 -7.14
C ARG A 122 15.56 0.06 -6.63
N ASP A 123 15.69 -0.11 -5.31
CA ASP A 123 16.58 -1.11 -4.72
C ASP A 123 16.05 -2.54 -4.93
N ALA A 124 14.73 -2.72 -4.91
CA ALA A 124 14.08 -4.02 -4.96
C ALA A 124 13.70 -4.48 -6.37
N PHE A 125 13.54 -3.55 -7.31
CA PHE A 125 13.07 -3.82 -8.66
C PHE A 125 13.93 -3.07 -9.68
N ASP A 126 14.05 -3.63 -10.88
CA ASP A 126 14.58 -2.90 -12.02
C ASP A 126 13.50 -1.91 -12.49
N VAL A 127 13.70 -0.63 -12.18
CA VAL A 127 12.72 0.43 -12.43
C VAL A 127 13.13 1.21 -13.66
N GLU A 128 12.34 1.08 -14.73
CA GLU A 128 12.42 1.98 -15.87
C GLU A 128 11.78 3.33 -15.51
N GLU A 129 12.49 4.43 -15.82
CA GLU A 129 12.08 5.77 -15.39
C GLU A 129 10.86 6.30 -16.15
N LYS A 130 9.96 6.94 -15.37
CA LYS A 130 8.91 7.88 -15.80
C LYS A 130 8.23 7.51 -17.11
N ILE A 131 7.38 6.51 -17.00
CA ILE A 131 6.25 6.33 -17.89
C ILE A 131 5.24 7.43 -17.48
N GLU A 132 4.99 8.43 -18.33
CA GLU A 132 3.97 9.45 -18.06
C GLU A 132 2.61 8.76 -17.89
N TYR A 133 1.64 9.44 -17.27
CA TYR A 133 0.30 8.84 -17.11
C TYR A 133 -0.24 8.35 -18.46
N ASP A 134 -0.02 9.11 -19.52
CA ASP A 134 -0.44 8.75 -20.87
C ASP A 134 0.27 7.49 -21.36
N ASP A 135 1.57 7.33 -21.10
CA ASP A 135 2.34 6.14 -21.46
C ASP A 135 1.86 4.91 -20.64
N VAL A 136 1.50 5.10 -19.36
CA VAL A 136 0.96 4.02 -18.51
C VAL A 136 -0.39 3.58 -19.06
N MET A 137 -1.25 4.55 -19.42
CA MET A 137 -2.55 4.27 -19.99
C MET A 137 -2.41 3.60 -21.36
N GLU A 138 -1.44 3.99 -22.18
CA GLU A 138 -1.14 3.33 -23.45
C GLU A 138 -0.75 1.86 -23.23
N ILE A 139 0.20 1.58 -22.34
CA ILE A 139 0.62 0.20 -22.01
C ILE A 139 -0.56 -0.62 -21.48
N VAL A 140 -1.34 -0.06 -20.56
CA VAL A 140 -2.50 -0.73 -19.98
C VAL A 140 -3.56 -0.99 -21.05
N PHE A 141 -3.86 -0.02 -21.90
CA PHE A 141 -4.89 -0.15 -22.94
C PHE A 141 -4.46 -1.08 -24.09
N GLU A 142 -3.21 -1.01 -24.55
CA GLU A 142 -2.68 -1.95 -25.54
C GLU A 142 -2.66 -3.37 -24.99
N GLY A 143 -2.24 -3.55 -23.73
CA GLY A 143 -2.17 -4.86 -23.07
C GLY A 143 -3.55 -5.47 -22.73
N THR A 144 -4.58 -4.64 -22.58
CA THR A 144 -5.93 -5.09 -22.16
C THR A 144 -6.96 -5.05 -23.30
N GLY A 145 -6.59 -4.57 -24.49
CA GLY A 145 -7.47 -4.49 -25.66
C GLY A 145 -8.40 -3.27 -25.66
N GLY A 146 -7.98 -2.17 -25.04
CA GLY A 146 -8.66 -0.87 -25.03
C GLY A 146 -9.37 -0.50 -23.73
N GLN A 147 -9.78 0.77 -23.62
CA GLN A 147 -10.38 1.36 -22.42
C GLN A 147 -11.65 0.65 -21.94
N GLU A 148 -12.58 0.31 -22.84
CA GLU A 148 -13.81 -0.39 -22.46
C GLU A 148 -13.53 -1.75 -21.79
N ARG A 149 -12.49 -2.44 -22.25
CA ARG A 149 -12.13 -3.78 -21.76
C ARG A 149 -11.37 -3.71 -20.43
N TRP A 150 -10.52 -2.69 -20.25
CA TRP A 150 -9.95 -2.36 -18.94
C TRP A 150 -11.03 -2.02 -17.91
N GLU A 151 -12.00 -1.19 -18.30
CA GLU A 151 -13.12 -0.84 -17.43
C GLU A 151 -14.01 -2.06 -17.13
N GLU A 152 -14.21 -2.96 -18.08
CA GLU A 152 -14.92 -4.22 -17.86
C GLU A 152 -14.16 -5.14 -16.90
N TRP A 153 -12.83 -5.20 -17.03
CA TRP A 153 -11.95 -5.95 -16.14
C TRP A 153 -12.00 -5.41 -14.71
N CYS A 154 -11.90 -4.09 -14.53
CA CYS A 154 -12.04 -3.42 -13.24
C CYS A 154 -13.43 -3.63 -12.60
N ARG A 155 -14.48 -3.80 -13.41
CA ARG A 155 -15.86 -4.05 -12.95
C ARG A 155 -16.15 -5.54 -12.67
N GLY A 156 -15.21 -6.44 -12.95
CA GLY A 156 -15.27 -7.84 -12.54
C GLY A 156 -16.44 -8.64 -13.12
N LYS A 157 -16.87 -8.38 -14.37
CA LYS A 157 -17.97 -9.16 -14.97
C LYS A 157 -17.55 -10.62 -15.23
N PRO A 158 -18.17 -11.60 -14.57
CA PRO A 158 -17.85 -13.01 -14.75
C PRO A 158 -18.53 -13.51 -16.04
N GLY A 159 -17.81 -13.54 -17.17
CA GLY A 159 -18.36 -14.09 -18.40
C GLY A 159 -17.55 -13.95 -19.69
N SER A 160 -16.60 -13.03 -19.78
CA SER A 160 -15.86 -12.75 -21.03
C SER A 160 -14.41 -13.26 -21.04
N TRP A 161 -14.12 -14.37 -20.35
CA TRP A 161 -12.82 -15.07 -20.40
C TRP A 161 -12.56 -15.76 -21.76
N GLY A 162 -12.69 -15.01 -22.86
CA GLY A 162 -12.17 -15.38 -24.16
C GLY A 162 -10.65 -15.20 -24.15
N ARG A 163 -9.93 -16.32 -24.27
CA ARG A 163 -8.47 -16.45 -24.50
C ARG A 163 -7.83 -15.18 -25.05
N LEU A 164 -7.19 -14.39 -24.20
CA LEU A 164 -6.17 -13.43 -24.62
C LEU A 164 -4.83 -14.12 -24.45
N GLY A 165 -4.27 -14.56 -25.58
CA GLY A 165 -2.92 -15.08 -25.66
C GLY A 165 -1.92 -13.93 -25.58
N ALA A 166 -1.54 -13.54 -24.37
CA ALA A 166 -0.30 -12.83 -24.13
C ALA A 166 0.72 -13.84 -23.62
N ARG A 167 1.65 -14.26 -24.49
CA ARG A 167 2.84 -15.01 -24.07
C ARG A 167 3.77 -14.05 -23.33
N THR A 168 3.63 -13.94 -22.02
CA THR A 168 4.75 -13.57 -21.16
C THR A 168 5.45 -14.86 -20.76
N ARG A 169 6.63 -15.09 -21.36
CA ARG A 169 7.54 -16.17 -20.96
C ARG A 169 8.08 -15.81 -19.58
N TRP A 170 7.50 -16.39 -18.55
CA TRP A 170 8.14 -16.47 -17.24
C TRP A 170 9.43 -17.28 -17.42
N VAL A 171 10.58 -16.65 -17.16
CA VAL A 171 11.81 -17.38 -16.88
C VAL A 171 11.66 -17.86 -15.44
N GLU A 172 11.15 -19.08 -15.27
CA GLU A 172 11.30 -19.83 -14.01
C GLU A 172 12.79 -20.10 -13.84
N ASP A 173 13.46 -19.28 -13.04
CA ASP A 173 14.81 -19.56 -12.61
C ASP A 173 14.79 -20.66 -11.52
N GLU A 174 15.68 -21.62 -11.72
CA GLU A 174 15.70 -22.95 -11.13
C GLU A 174 15.99 -22.95 -9.62
N ARG A 175 14.95 -22.98 -8.77
CA ARG A 175 15.08 -23.44 -7.37
C ARG A 175 14.03 -24.47 -6.99
N ARG A 176 14.03 -25.58 -7.72
CA ARG A 176 13.52 -26.88 -7.24
C ARG A 176 14.41 -27.99 -7.75
N GLU A 177 15.43 -28.29 -6.96
CA GLU A 177 16.12 -29.58 -6.78
C GLU A 177 17.35 -29.22 -5.93
N LEU A 178 17.30 -29.40 -4.62
CA LEU A 178 17.67 -30.67 -3.98
C LEU A 178 16.84 -30.92 -2.72
N LYS A 179 16.49 -32.19 -2.59
CA LYS A 179 15.75 -32.84 -1.52
C LYS A 179 16.46 -32.77 -0.18
#